data_AF-A0A8S0VIN2-F1
#
_entry.id   AF-A0A8S0VIN2-F1
#
_cell.length_a   1.000
_cell.length_b   1.000
_cell.length_c   1.000
_cell.angle_alpha   90.00
_cell.angle_beta   90.00
_cell.angle_gamma   90.00
#
_symmetry.space_group_name_H-M   'P 1'
#
loop_
_entity.id
_entity.type
_entity.pdbx_description
1 polymer ?
#
loop_
_entity_poly.entity_id
_entity_poly.type
_entity_poly.pdbx_seq_one_letter_code
_entity_poly.pdbx_strand_id
1 'polypeptide(L)'
;MQREDLLRVMDLMSVREHHARTLLIHYRWDVEKLIAVYVEKGKACMFAEAGVTLVGAVDHDLPESLSTVMCDICIDDVPVSDVSKMDCGHCFCNDCWTKHFIVKINEGQSKQIRCMAHKCIAICDEAVVRKLVSKRHPDLADKFDRFLFESYIEDNKMVKWCPSIPHCGNALRVENDEFCEVECSCGSQFCFSCLSEAHSPCSCLMWKLWTKKCRDESETVNWITVHTKPCPRCHKPVEKNGGCNLVSCICGQAFCWLCGGATDRDHTWSNIANHSCGRYKEDGKKKAEHAKKYLYRYMHYHNRYKAHTDSFQQESRLRETIKEKVLNLETRDSKFRDFSWVTNGLYRLFRSRRILSYSYPFAFYMFGDDLFNNEMTAKERQIKQNLFEDQQQQLESNIEKLSIFIEEPFDTYSEEEVIQTRMQVINLSVIIDNLCKKMYDCIENDLLGSLQFSRHNIAPYLSKGIERAVEPTIGGSTKAGCNNNCQEADDQDNA
;
A
#
# COMPACT_ATOMS: atom_id res chain seq x y z
N MET A 1 -14.46 -12.35 6.11
CA MET A 1 -13.97 -11.13 6.81
C MET A 1 -14.94 -10.65 7.88
N GLN A 2 -15.87 -9.71 7.63
CA GLN A 2 -16.75 -9.15 8.69
C GLN A 2 -17.49 -10.22 9.51
N ARG A 3 -18.08 -11.22 8.84
CA ARG A 3 -18.79 -12.33 9.50
C ARG A 3 -17.86 -13.20 10.37
N GLU A 4 -16.60 -13.37 9.98
CA GLU A 4 -15.63 -14.13 10.78
C GLU A 4 -15.26 -13.38 12.06
N ASP A 5 -15.05 -12.06 11.97
CA ASP A 5 -14.77 -11.22 13.15
C ASP A 5 -15.98 -11.20 14.09
N LEU A 6 -17.21 -11.13 13.54
CA LEU A 6 -18.45 -11.24 14.31
C LEU A 6 -18.55 -12.59 15.04
N LEU A 7 -18.38 -13.70 14.33
CA LEU A 7 -18.45 -15.05 14.93
C LEU A 7 -17.37 -15.24 16.00
N ARG A 8 -16.13 -14.77 15.74
CA ARG A 8 -15.03 -14.82 16.72
C ARG A 8 -15.40 -14.10 18.01
N VAL A 9 -15.98 -12.90 17.94
CA VAL A 9 -16.40 -12.15 19.14
C VAL A 9 -17.63 -12.77 19.81
N MET A 10 -18.60 -13.29 19.03
CA MET A 10 -19.76 -14.01 19.57
C MET A 10 -19.34 -15.21 20.41
N ASP A 11 -18.41 -16.02 19.91
CA ASP A 11 -17.90 -17.21 20.60
C ASP A 11 -17.08 -16.82 21.83
N LEU A 12 -16.12 -15.90 21.68
CA LEU A 12 -15.23 -15.47 22.77
C LEU A 12 -16.00 -14.81 23.93
N MET A 13 -17.03 -14.02 23.62
CA MET A 13 -17.78 -13.26 24.63
C MET A 13 -19.07 -13.96 25.05
N SER A 14 -19.47 -15.04 24.37
CA SER A 14 -20.76 -15.73 24.53
C SER A 14 -21.94 -14.74 24.50
N VAL A 15 -22.01 -13.96 23.42
CA VAL A 15 -23.05 -12.93 23.21
C VAL A 15 -23.78 -13.13 21.88
N ARG A 16 -24.94 -12.49 21.73
CA ARG A 16 -25.70 -12.49 20.47
C ARG A 16 -25.00 -11.62 19.41
N GLU A 17 -25.36 -11.82 18.15
CA GLU A 17 -24.73 -11.14 17.01
C GLU A 17 -24.75 -9.60 17.14
N HIS A 18 -25.89 -9.02 17.53
CA HIS A 18 -26.03 -7.55 17.64
C HIS A 18 -25.18 -6.96 18.78
N HIS A 19 -25.00 -7.69 19.87
CA HIS A 19 -24.07 -7.33 20.95
C HIS A 19 -22.63 -7.41 20.48
N ALA A 20 -22.23 -8.50 19.80
CA ALA A 20 -20.90 -8.63 19.23
C ALA A 20 -20.59 -7.49 18.25
N ARG A 21 -21.56 -7.14 17.39
CA ARG A 21 -21.44 -6.02 16.45
C ARG A 21 -21.29 -4.68 17.15
N THR A 22 -22.08 -4.44 18.20
CA THR A 22 -21.99 -3.20 19.00
C THR A 22 -20.60 -3.05 19.63
N LEU A 23 -20.05 -4.14 20.19
CA LEU A 23 -18.69 -4.16 20.74
C LEU A 23 -17.65 -3.88 19.65
N LEU A 24 -17.75 -4.58 18.52
CA LEU A 24 -16.84 -4.38 17.40
C LEU A 24 -16.87 -2.94 16.89
N ILE A 25 -18.04 -2.36 16.67
CA ILE A 25 -18.16 -0.96 16.24
C ILE A 25 -17.56 -0.01 17.28
N HIS A 26 -17.84 -0.22 18.58
CA HIS A 26 -17.28 0.61 19.65
C HIS A 26 -15.75 0.58 19.67
N TYR A 27 -15.15 -0.60 19.47
CA TYR A 27 -13.69 -0.77 19.41
C TYR A 27 -13.13 -0.67 17.98
N ARG A 28 -13.88 -0.09 17.03
CA ARG A 28 -13.45 0.15 15.64
C ARG A 28 -12.95 -1.11 14.92
N TRP A 29 -13.63 -2.22 15.16
CA TRP A 29 -13.35 -3.55 14.60
C TRP A 29 -11.95 -4.11 14.95
N ASP A 30 -11.28 -3.55 15.95
CA ASP A 30 -10.00 -4.05 16.47
C ASP A 30 -10.27 -5.14 17.52
N VAL A 31 -10.29 -6.39 17.07
CA VAL A 31 -10.57 -7.57 17.91
C VAL A 31 -9.52 -7.72 19.01
N GLU A 32 -8.25 -7.45 18.72
CA GLU A 32 -7.17 -7.59 19.71
C GLU A 32 -7.28 -6.52 20.81
N LYS A 33 -7.64 -5.28 20.44
CA LYS A 33 -7.95 -4.23 21.42
C LYS A 33 -9.14 -4.60 22.30
N LEU A 34 -10.19 -5.17 21.71
CA LEU A 34 -11.36 -5.64 22.46
C LEU A 34 -10.95 -6.72 23.48
N ILE A 35 -10.16 -7.71 23.06
CA ILE A 35 -9.66 -8.78 23.93
C ILE A 35 -8.78 -8.20 25.06
N ALA A 36 -7.89 -7.25 24.76
CA ALA A 36 -7.05 -6.60 25.76
C ALA A 36 -7.90 -5.89 26.83
N VAL A 37 -8.91 -5.10 26.43
CA VAL A 37 -9.81 -4.43 27.37
C VAL A 37 -10.63 -5.43 28.19
N TYR A 38 -11.07 -6.52 27.58
CA TYR A 38 -11.77 -7.60 28.29
C TYR A 38 -10.90 -8.22 29.39
N VAL A 39 -9.62 -8.50 29.10
CA VAL A 39 -8.67 -9.06 30.07
C VAL A 39 -8.36 -8.07 31.19
N GLU A 40 -8.19 -6.78 30.87
CA GLU A 40 -7.82 -5.74 31.85
C GLU A 40 -8.98 -5.30 32.76
N LYS A 41 -10.15 -5.00 32.18
CA LYS A 41 -11.29 -4.38 32.88
C LYS A 41 -12.44 -5.34 33.16
N GLY A 42 -12.44 -6.52 32.54
CA GLY A 42 -13.51 -7.50 32.65
C GLY A 42 -14.76 -7.17 31.80
N LYS A 43 -15.63 -8.19 31.67
CA LYS A 43 -16.82 -8.21 30.80
C LYS A 43 -17.81 -7.07 31.07
N ALA A 44 -18.14 -6.85 32.34
CA ALA A 44 -19.20 -5.91 32.74
C ALA A 44 -18.84 -4.45 32.41
N CYS A 45 -17.58 -4.07 32.66
CA CYS A 45 -17.09 -2.73 32.36
C CYS A 45 -17.08 -2.48 30.84
N MET A 46 -16.54 -3.43 30.07
CA MET A 46 -16.52 -3.37 28.61
C MET A 46 -17.94 -3.21 28.02
N PHE A 47 -18.92 -3.97 28.54
CA PHE A 47 -20.30 -3.90 28.08
C PHE A 47 -20.95 -2.55 28.40
N ALA A 48 -20.75 -2.04 29.62
CA ALA A 48 -21.25 -0.73 30.00
C ALA A 48 -20.67 0.40 29.15
N GLU A 49 -19.35 0.38 28.89
CA GLU A 49 -18.66 1.37 28.03
C GLU A 49 -19.19 1.34 26.59
N ALA A 50 -19.50 0.15 26.07
CA ALA A 50 -20.01 -0.05 24.71
C ALA A 50 -21.54 0.16 24.57
N GLY A 51 -22.28 0.36 25.66
CA GLY A 51 -23.75 0.47 25.63
C GLY A 51 -24.45 -0.88 25.39
N VAL A 52 -23.80 -1.98 25.75
CA VAL A 52 -24.37 -3.34 25.73
C VAL A 52 -25.00 -3.62 27.09
N THR A 53 -26.33 -3.74 27.13
CA THR A 53 -27.06 -4.12 28.34
C THR A 53 -27.46 -5.59 28.24
N LEU A 54 -26.84 -6.45 29.03
CA LEU A 54 -27.35 -7.79 29.30
C LEU A 54 -28.24 -7.72 30.54
N VAL A 55 -29.51 -7.35 30.35
CA VAL A 55 -30.48 -7.64 31.40
C VAL A 55 -30.63 -9.16 31.40
N GLY A 56 -30.24 -9.82 32.50
CA GLY A 56 -30.51 -11.24 32.68
C GLY A 56 -31.99 -11.48 32.41
N ALA A 57 -32.33 -12.59 31.77
CA ALA A 57 -33.70 -12.99 31.46
C ALA A 57 -34.53 -13.06 32.75
N VAL A 58 -34.99 -11.92 33.22
CA VAL A 58 -36.10 -11.78 34.13
C VAL A 58 -37.21 -11.33 33.21
N ASP A 59 -37.90 -12.34 32.65
CA ASP A 59 -39.23 -12.16 32.11
C ASP A 59 -40.10 -11.62 33.26
N HIS A 60 -40.09 -10.30 33.42
CA HIS A 60 -41.36 -9.65 33.72
C HIS A 60 -42.14 -9.67 32.42
N ASP A 61 -42.74 -10.83 32.16
CA ASP A 61 -43.88 -10.94 31.28
C ASP A 61 -44.83 -9.80 31.62
N LEU A 62 -45.22 -9.02 30.60
CA LEU A 62 -46.39 -8.19 30.76
C LEU A 62 -47.52 -9.11 31.22
N PRO A 63 -48.29 -8.75 32.27
CA PRO A 63 -49.43 -9.55 32.69
C PRO A 63 -50.29 -9.87 31.47
N GLU A 64 -50.60 -11.16 31.23
CA GLU A 64 -51.41 -11.66 30.09
C GLU A 64 -52.83 -11.04 29.99
N SER A 65 -53.15 -10.05 30.82
CA SER A 65 -54.45 -9.37 30.94
C SER A 65 -54.48 -7.93 30.39
N LEU A 66 -53.36 -7.36 29.92
CA LEU A 66 -53.35 -6.01 29.33
C LEU A 66 -53.45 -6.07 27.80
N SER A 67 -54.54 -5.57 27.23
CA SER A 67 -54.72 -5.46 25.77
C SER A 67 -53.94 -4.30 25.14
N THR A 68 -53.62 -3.28 25.94
CA THR A 68 -52.98 -2.03 25.50
C THR A 68 -51.96 -1.53 26.52
N VAL A 69 -50.96 -0.78 26.03
CA VAL A 69 -49.88 -0.16 26.80
C VAL A 69 -49.75 1.30 26.37
N MET A 70 -49.61 2.21 27.33
CA MET A 70 -49.36 3.63 27.04
C MET A 70 -47.90 3.86 26.66
N CYS A 71 -47.65 4.58 25.57
CA CYS A 71 -46.31 4.91 25.11
C CYS A 71 -45.84 6.24 25.71
N ASP A 72 -44.76 6.24 26.51
CA ASP A 72 -44.23 7.44 27.18
C ASP A 72 -43.67 8.56 26.25
N ILE A 73 -43.75 8.38 24.92
CA ILE A 73 -43.20 9.32 23.93
C ILE A 73 -44.31 10.08 23.21
N CYS A 74 -45.32 9.37 22.72
CA CYS A 74 -46.50 9.98 22.09
C CYS A 74 -47.69 10.11 23.05
N ILE A 75 -47.64 9.45 24.21
CA ILE A 75 -48.69 9.40 25.24
C ILE A 75 -49.97 8.71 24.75
N ASP A 76 -49.87 7.88 23.70
CA ASP A 76 -50.99 7.11 23.16
C ASP A 76 -51.04 5.68 23.76
N ASP A 77 -52.25 5.16 23.97
CA ASP A 77 -52.50 3.75 24.27
C ASP A 77 -52.45 2.90 22.99
N VAL A 78 -51.52 1.96 22.92
CA VAL A 78 -51.31 1.10 21.75
C VAL A 78 -51.45 -0.38 22.10
N PRO A 79 -51.88 -1.24 21.17
CA PRO A 79 -51.92 -2.68 21.38
C PRO A 79 -50.53 -3.25 21.73
N VAL A 80 -50.49 -4.30 22.55
CA VAL A 80 -49.22 -4.98 22.90
C VAL A 80 -48.50 -5.53 21.66
N SER A 81 -49.22 -5.85 20.59
CA SER A 81 -48.62 -6.27 19.31
C SER A 81 -47.84 -5.16 18.60
N ASP A 82 -48.13 -3.89 18.91
CA ASP A 82 -47.55 -2.70 18.29
C ASP A 82 -46.51 -2.00 19.15
N VAL A 83 -46.00 -2.69 20.17
CA VAL A 83 -44.85 -2.22 20.96
C VAL A 83 -43.62 -3.09 20.73
N SER A 84 -42.45 -2.46 20.80
CA SER A 84 -41.16 -3.16 20.78
C SER A 84 -40.35 -2.80 22.02
N LYS A 85 -39.82 -3.83 22.68
CA LYS A 85 -38.94 -3.73 23.86
C LYS A 85 -37.48 -3.90 23.44
N MET A 86 -36.60 -3.07 23.97
CA MET A 86 -35.14 -3.18 23.79
C MET A 86 -34.50 -3.97 24.92
N ASP A 87 -33.24 -4.38 24.74
CA ASP A 87 -32.46 -5.13 25.74
C ASP A 87 -32.29 -4.38 27.07
N CYS A 88 -32.37 -3.05 27.06
CA CYS A 88 -32.35 -2.23 28.27
C CYS A 88 -33.67 -2.27 29.06
N GLY A 89 -34.68 -2.99 28.57
CA GLY A 89 -35.99 -3.14 29.20
C GLY A 89 -37.02 -2.09 28.78
N HIS A 90 -36.61 -0.98 28.17
CA HIS A 90 -37.53 0.07 27.75
C HIS A 90 -38.38 -0.36 26.54
N CYS A 91 -39.66 0.01 26.58
CA CYS A 91 -40.67 -0.39 25.62
C CYS A 91 -41.45 0.84 25.13
N PHE A 92 -41.63 0.94 23.82
CA PHE A 92 -42.35 2.05 23.19
C PHE A 92 -43.10 1.55 21.94
N CYS A 93 -44.06 2.33 21.45
CA CYS A 93 -44.79 1.96 20.25
C CYS A 93 -43.87 1.91 19.01
N ASN A 94 -44.19 1.02 18.08
CA ASN A 94 -43.46 0.82 16.83
C ASN A 94 -43.39 2.10 16.00
N ASP A 95 -44.41 2.96 16.09
CA ASP A 95 -44.46 4.28 15.48
C ASP A 95 -43.33 5.20 15.93
N CYS A 96 -43.18 5.36 17.25
CA CYS A 96 -42.14 6.19 17.86
C CYS A 96 -40.75 5.63 17.59
N TRP A 97 -40.57 4.30 17.68
CA TRP A 97 -39.32 3.64 17.30
C TRP A 97 -38.95 3.91 15.84
N THR A 98 -39.90 3.73 14.92
CA THR A 98 -39.65 3.90 13.49
C THR A 98 -39.25 5.35 13.18
N LYS A 99 -39.96 6.34 13.74
CA LYS A 99 -39.61 7.77 13.59
C LYS A 99 -38.22 8.07 14.14
N HIS A 100 -37.90 7.57 15.34
CA HIS A 100 -36.58 7.73 15.94
C HIS A 100 -35.46 7.15 15.06
N PHE A 101 -35.64 5.93 14.55
CA PHE A 101 -34.66 5.29 13.68
C PHE A 101 -34.47 6.03 12.36
N ILE A 102 -35.55 6.50 11.72
CA ILE A 102 -35.46 7.28 10.49
C ILE A 102 -34.62 8.54 10.71
N VAL A 103 -34.90 9.29 11.78
CA VAL A 103 -34.13 10.49 12.12
C VAL A 103 -32.67 10.14 12.33
N LYS A 104 -32.38 9.11 13.13
CA LYS A 104 -31.00 8.70 13.46
C LYS A 104 -30.20 8.20 12.25
N ILE A 105 -30.84 7.47 11.33
CA ILE A 105 -30.21 7.03 10.08
C ILE A 105 -29.90 8.22 9.17
N ASN A 106 -30.82 9.19 9.08
CA ASN A 106 -30.60 10.39 8.27
C ASN A 106 -29.58 11.36 8.87
N GLU A 107 -29.43 11.41 10.18
CA GLU A 107 -28.37 12.14 10.89
C GLU A 107 -26.97 11.47 10.78
N GLY A 108 -26.86 10.32 10.11
CA GLY A 108 -25.60 9.57 9.99
C GLY A 108 -25.19 8.81 11.25
N GLN A 109 -26.11 8.63 12.22
CA GLN A 109 -25.88 7.88 13.45
C GLN A 109 -26.29 6.40 13.34
N SER A 110 -26.31 5.86 12.12
CA SER A 110 -26.71 4.48 11.81
C SER A 110 -25.85 3.42 12.51
N LYS A 111 -24.57 3.72 12.80
CA LYS A 111 -23.64 2.76 13.42
C LYS A 111 -23.98 2.44 14.89
N GLN A 112 -24.55 3.39 15.63
CA GLN A 112 -24.83 3.27 17.07
C GLN A 112 -26.10 4.05 17.47
N ILE A 113 -27.26 3.49 17.15
CA ILE A 113 -28.55 4.09 17.50
C ILE A 113 -28.87 3.79 18.97
N ARG A 114 -28.88 4.83 19.82
CA ARG A 114 -29.22 4.70 21.25
C ARG A 114 -30.73 4.61 21.47
N CYS A 115 -31.11 3.95 22.56
CA CYS A 115 -32.48 3.94 23.07
C CYS A 115 -33.00 5.37 23.29
N MET A 116 -34.29 5.59 23.03
CA MET A 116 -34.92 6.91 23.19
C MET A 116 -35.21 7.30 24.65
N ALA A 117 -35.09 6.37 25.59
CA ALA A 117 -35.27 6.65 27.01
C ALA A 117 -34.21 7.64 27.53
N HIS A 118 -34.64 8.56 28.39
CA HIS A 118 -33.77 9.60 28.92
C HIS A 118 -32.55 9.01 29.65
N LYS A 119 -31.35 9.45 29.25
CA LYS A 119 -30.04 8.99 29.76
C LYS A 119 -29.74 7.50 29.54
N CYS A 120 -30.53 6.77 28.75
CA CYS A 120 -30.20 5.40 28.40
C CYS A 120 -29.05 5.37 27.39
N ILE A 121 -28.01 4.60 27.69
CA ILE A 121 -26.84 4.42 26.81
C ILE A 121 -26.93 3.16 25.94
N ALA A 122 -27.99 2.38 26.09
CA ALA A 122 -28.13 1.11 25.40
C ALA A 122 -28.28 1.30 23.89
N ILE A 123 -27.52 0.52 23.12
CA ILE A 123 -27.62 0.49 21.66
C ILE A 123 -28.78 -0.42 21.26
N CYS A 124 -29.58 0.04 20.30
CA CYS A 124 -30.73 -0.70 19.80
C CYS A 124 -30.28 -1.86 18.92
N ASP A 125 -31.00 -2.98 19.00
CA ASP A 125 -30.77 -4.15 18.16
C ASP A 125 -31.01 -3.81 16.67
N GLU A 126 -29.99 -4.04 15.84
CA GLU A 126 -30.04 -3.82 14.40
C GLU A 126 -31.17 -4.60 13.70
N ALA A 127 -31.54 -5.77 14.21
CA ALA A 127 -32.63 -6.58 13.67
C ALA A 127 -33.98 -5.91 13.90
N VAL A 128 -34.16 -5.27 15.07
CA VAL A 128 -35.36 -4.49 15.39
C VAL A 128 -35.41 -3.22 14.55
N VAL A 129 -34.27 -2.52 14.39
CA VAL A 129 -34.16 -1.35 13.50
C VAL A 129 -34.55 -1.74 12.07
N ARG A 130 -33.95 -2.79 11.52
CA ARG A 130 -34.25 -3.30 10.17
C ARG A 130 -35.72 -3.67 10.04
N LYS A 131 -36.28 -4.41 10.98
CA LYS A 131 -37.69 -4.85 10.97
C LYS A 131 -38.67 -3.67 10.98
N LEU A 132 -38.42 -2.64 11.79
CA LEU A 132 -39.35 -1.51 11.93
C LEU A 132 -39.22 -0.51 10.77
N VAL A 133 -38.00 -0.22 10.34
CA VAL A 133 -37.76 0.71 9.23
C VAL A 133 -38.22 0.12 7.90
N SER A 134 -37.92 -1.15 7.61
CA SER A 134 -38.31 -1.81 6.34
C SER A 134 -39.81 -1.85 6.10
N LYS A 135 -40.63 -1.89 7.16
CA LYS A 135 -42.10 -1.86 7.04
C LYS A 135 -42.63 -0.56 6.41
N ARG A 136 -41.91 0.56 6.57
CA ARG A 136 -42.36 1.89 6.09
C ARG A 136 -41.47 2.48 5.01
N HIS A 137 -40.16 2.24 5.11
CA HIS A 137 -39.15 2.80 4.22
C HIS A 137 -38.08 1.74 3.89
N PRO A 138 -38.37 0.81 2.96
CA PRO A 138 -37.42 -0.20 2.50
C PRO A 138 -36.07 0.40 2.06
N ASP A 139 -36.09 1.47 1.25
CA ASP A 139 -34.87 2.15 0.78
C ASP A 139 -33.98 2.66 1.93
N LEU A 140 -34.60 3.04 3.06
CA LEU A 140 -33.87 3.52 4.23
C LEU A 140 -33.29 2.37 5.05
N ALA A 141 -33.94 1.20 5.05
CA ALA A 141 -33.38 -0.02 5.63
C ALA A 141 -32.16 -0.49 4.84
N ASP A 142 -32.21 -0.45 3.50
CA ASP A 142 -31.04 -0.75 2.65
C ASP A 142 -29.90 0.24 2.90
N LYS A 143 -30.22 1.53 3.06
CA LYS A 143 -29.25 2.57 3.44
C LYS A 143 -28.62 2.28 4.81
N PHE A 144 -29.41 1.82 5.78
CA PHE A 144 -28.92 1.43 7.11
C PHE A 144 -27.95 0.24 7.02
N ASP A 145 -28.33 -0.82 6.31
CA ASP A 145 -27.48 -2.00 6.13
C ASP A 145 -26.17 -1.65 5.40
N ARG A 146 -26.24 -0.79 4.39
CA ARG A 146 -25.05 -0.25 3.71
C ARG A 146 -24.14 0.52 4.66
N PHE A 147 -24.66 1.44 5.46
CA PHE A 147 -23.84 2.20 6.42
C PHE A 147 -23.20 1.30 7.48
N LEU A 148 -23.91 0.25 7.90
CA LEU A 148 -23.40 -0.69 8.87
C LEU A 148 -22.27 -1.56 8.28
N PHE A 149 -22.37 -1.89 6.99
CA PHE A 149 -21.29 -2.53 6.24
C PHE A 149 -20.11 -1.58 6.02
N GLU A 150 -20.35 -0.33 5.59
CA GLU A 150 -19.31 0.68 5.36
C GLU A 150 -18.50 0.96 6.64
N SER A 151 -19.14 0.90 7.83
CA SER A 151 -18.44 0.96 9.12
C SER A 151 -17.32 -0.07 9.26
N TYR A 152 -17.51 -1.29 8.76
CA TYR A 152 -16.45 -2.31 8.80
C TYR A 152 -15.18 -1.87 8.07
N ILE A 153 -15.31 -1.13 6.98
CA ILE A 153 -14.18 -0.77 6.13
C ILE A 153 -13.59 0.57 6.57
N GLU A 154 -14.43 1.52 6.96
CA GLU A 154 -14.00 2.85 7.40
C GLU A 154 -13.30 2.81 8.76
N ASP A 155 -13.86 2.05 9.70
CA ASP A 155 -13.42 2.08 11.09
C ASP A 155 -12.31 1.04 11.35
N ASN A 156 -12.21 -0.01 10.52
CA ASN A 156 -11.16 -1.02 10.66
C ASN A 156 -9.83 -0.55 10.03
N LYS A 157 -8.80 -0.46 10.85
CA LYS A 157 -7.45 -0.07 10.40
C LYS A 157 -6.83 -1.09 9.43
N MET A 158 -7.22 -2.37 9.55
CA MET A 158 -6.70 -3.48 8.76
C MET A 158 -7.47 -3.73 7.47
N VAL A 159 -8.50 -2.92 7.15
CA VAL A 159 -9.30 -3.05 5.93
C VAL A 159 -9.35 -1.73 5.19
N LYS A 160 -9.09 -1.73 3.88
CA LYS A 160 -9.16 -0.53 3.03
C LYS A 160 -9.76 -0.85 1.66
N TRP A 161 -10.43 0.14 1.09
CA TRP A 161 -10.88 0.09 -0.30
C TRP A 161 -9.71 0.13 -1.26
N CYS A 162 -9.81 -0.60 -2.36
CA CYS A 162 -8.92 -0.43 -3.50
C CYS A 162 -9.10 0.99 -4.07
N PRO A 163 -8.00 1.75 -4.31
CA PRO A 163 -8.09 3.12 -4.82
C PRO A 163 -8.51 3.21 -6.30
N SER A 164 -8.60 2.10 -7.02
CA SER A 164 -8.96 2.04 -8.45
C SER A 164 -10.46 2.29 -8.74
N ILE A 165 -11.10 3.19 -8.01
CA ILE A 165 -12.51 3.58 -8.19
C ILE A 165 -12.61 4.48 -9.44
N PRO A 166 -13.60 4.31 -10.34
CA PRO A 166 -14.78 3.43 -10.26
C PRO A 166 -14.56 2.01 -10.85
N HIS A 167 -13.35 1.69 -11.30
CA HIS A 167 -13.05 0.45 -12.03
C HIS A 167 -12.94 -0.78 -11.12
N CYS A 168 -12.79 -0.59 -9.81
CA CYS A 168 -12.68 -1.64 -8.80
C CYS A 168 -13.61 -1.35 -7.61
N GLY A 169 -14.26 -2.40 -7.08
CA GLY A 169 -15.12 -2.36 -5.89
C GLY A 169 -14.63 -3.26 -4.76
N ASN A 170 -13.35 -3.66 -4.78
CA ASN A 170 -12.80 -4.61 -3.82
C ASN A 170 -12.27 -3.89 -2.56
N ALA A 171 -12.46 -4.52 -1.40
CA ALA A 171 -11.80 -4.17 -0.15
C ALA A 171 -10.73 -5.21 0.19
N LEU A 172 -9.58 -4.73 0.66
CA LEU A 172 -8.43 -5.55 1.03
C LEU A 172 -8.28 -5.56 2.55
N ARG A 173 -8.02 -6.75 3.11
CA ARG A 173 -7.64 -6.92 4.52
C ARG A 173 -6.18 -7.35 4.62
N VAL A 174 -5.45 -6.78 5.56
CA VAL A 174 -4.08 -7.18 5.90
C VAL A 174 -4.05 -7.80 7.30
N GLU A 175 -3.23 -8.82 7.49
CA GLU A 175 -3.09 -9.51 8.79
C GLU A 175 -1.97 -8.90 9.64
N ASN A 176 -0.93 -8.36 8.99
CA ASN A 176 0.26 -7.81 9.64
C ASN A 176 0.63 -6.45 9.03
N ASP A 177 1.20 -5.61 9.89
CA ASP A 177 1.83 -4.30 9.68
C ASP A 177 1.06 -3.25 8.85
N GLU A 178 0.95 -2.04 9.40
CA GLU A 178 0.28 -0.91 8.76
C GLU A 178 1.07 -0.36 7.57
N PHE A 179 2.34 -0.75 7.43
CA PHE A 179 3.30 -0.20 6.46
C PHE A 179 3.55 -1.10 5.25
N CYS A 180 2.59 -1.91 4.82
CA CYS A 180 2.73 -2.78 3.65
C CYS A 180 2.25 -2.13 2.33
N GLU A 181 2.85 -2.58 1.22
CA GLU A 181 2.29 -2.40 -0.12
C GLU A 181 1.49 -3.65 -0.48
N VAL A 182 0.35 -3.46 -1.17
CA VAL A 182 -0.57 -4.56 -1.52
C VAL A 182 -0.96 -4.49 -3.00
N GLU A 183 -1.22 -5.65 -3.61
CA GLU A 183 -1.73 -5.77 -4.96
C GLU A 183 -3.16 -6.30 -4.93
N CYS A 184 -4.11 -5.51 -5.43
CA CYS A 184 -5.48 -5.95 -5.58
C CYS A 184 -5.60 -6.99 -6.71
N SER A 185 -6.61 -7.86 -6.65
CA SER A 185 -6.93 -8.81 -7.72
C SER A 185 -7.16 -8.13 -9.09
N CYS A 186 -7.58 -6.85 -9.10
CA CYS A 186 -7.68 -6.02 -10.31
C CYS A 186 -6.32 -5.58 -10.91
N GLY A 187 -5.21 -5.85 -10.24
CA GLY A 187 -3.84 -5.50 -10.65
C GLY A 187 -3.32 -4.17 -10.11
N SER A 188 -4.15 -3.40 -9.38
CA SER A 188 -3.72 -2.15 -8.74
C SER A 188 -2.76 -2.42 -7.59
N GLN A 189 -1.56 -1.83 -7.65
CA GLN A 189 -0.56 -1.88 -6.57
C GLN A 189 -0.51 -0.54 -5.84
N PHE A 190 -0.68 -0.54 -4.53
CA PHE A 190 -0.75 0.70 -3.74
C PHE A 190 -0.24 0.51 -2.31
N CYS A 191 0.11 1.61 -1.66
CA CYS A 191 0.48 1.64 -0.24
C CYS A 191 -0.79 1.54 0.62
N PHE A 192 -0.86 0.55 1.50
CA PHE A 192 -2.05 0.32 2.33
C PHE A 192 -2.31 1.47 3.32
N SER A 193 -1.24 2.10 3.80
CA SER A 193 -1.31 3.21 4.78
C SER A 193 -1.88 4.50 4.17
N CYS A 194 -1.38 4.93 3.00
CA CYS A 194 -1.73 6.23 2.42
C CYS A 194 -2.61 6.16 1.17
N LEU A 195 -2.91 4.96 0.67
CA LEU A 195 -3.72 4.69 -0.53
C LEU A 195 -3.19 5.29 -1.84
N SER A 196 -1.98 5.84 -1.82
CA SER A 196 -1.26 6.27 -3.03
C SER A 196 -0.60 5.07 -3.71
N GLU A 197 -0.07 5.26 -4.91
CA GLU A 197 0.71 4.24 -5.59
C GLU A 197 1.84 3.68 -4.70
N ALA A 198 2.17 2.41 -4.89
CA ALA A 198 3.30 1.77 -4.21
C ALA A 198 4.55 2.63 -4.42
N HIS A 199 5.20 3.07 -3.33
CA HIS A 199 6.18 4.14 -3.34
C HIS A 199 7.46 3.82 -2.56
N SER A 200 7.63 2.59 -2.09
CA SER A 200 8.85 2.11 -1.45
C SER A 200 10.04 2.22 -2.43
N PRO A 201 11.22 2.74 -2.01
CA PRO A 201 11.68 2.94 -0.63
C PRO A 201 11.35 4.29 0.02
N CYS A 202 10.42 5.09 -0.50
CA CYS A 202 9.99 6.31 0.21
C CYS A 202 9.00 5.98 1.33
N SER A 203 9.13 6.69 2.46
CA SER A 203 8.05 6.77 3.45
C SER A 203 6.85 7.54 2.89
N CYS A 204 5.65 7.32 3.42
CA CYS A 204 4.44 8.02 2.97
C CYS A 204 4.59 9.56 3.00
N LEU A 205 5.28 10.09 4.01
CA LEU A 205 5.53 11.53 4.12
C LEU A 205 6.45 12.04 3.01
N MET A 206 7.57 11.36 2.76
CA MET A 206 8.50 11.72 1.68
C MET A 206 7.80 11.66 0.33
N TRP A 207 7.01 10.61 0.10
CA TRP A 207 6.25 10.44 -1.13
C TRP A 207 5.21 11.55 -1.34
N LYS A 208 4.44 11.88 -0.29
CA LYS A 208 3.47 12.98 -0.32
C LYS A 208 4.13 14.31 -0.66
N LEU A 209 5.27 14.60 -0.03
CA LEU A 209 6.03 15.83 -0.29
C LEU A 209 6.60 15.85 -1.71
N TRP A 210 7.19 14.74 -2.16
CA TRP A 210 7.73 14.61 -3.51
C TRP A 210 6.67 14.82 -4.59
N THR A 211 5.53 14.14 -4.45
CA THR A 211 4.43 14.20 -5.41
C THR A 211 3.83 15.60 -5.44
N LYS A 212 3.66 16.24 -4.27
CA LYS A 212 3.23 17.64 -4.20
C LYS A 212 4.25 18.55 -4.89
N LYS A 213 5.55 18.37 -4.62
CA LYS A 213 6.62 19.16 -5.24
C LYS A 213 6.64 19.03 -6.76
N CYS A 214 6.48 17.81 -7.29
CA CYS A 214 6.41 17.59 -8.74
C CYS A 214 5.21 18.29 -9.39
N ARG A 215 4.08 18.45 -8.66
CA ARG A 215 2.92 19.21 -9.14
C ARG A 215 3.10 20.73 -9.02
N ASP A 216 3.73 21.20 -7.96
CA ASP A 216 3.83 22.63 -7.64
C ASP A 216 4.99 23.34 -8.39
N GLU A 217 6.03 22.60 -8.79
CA GLU A 217 7.13 23.14 -9.61
C GLU A 217 6.62 23.45 -11.03
N SER A 218 6.97 24.64 -11.55
CA SER A 218 6.38 25.13 -12.81
C SER A 218 6.57 24.15 -13.96
N GLU A 219 5.56 24.02 -14.82
CA GLU A 219 5.66 23.25 -16.07
C GLU A 219 6.87 23.66 -16.90
N THR A 220 7.31 24.92 -16.82
CA THR A 220 8.52 25.43 -17.49
C THR A 220 9.81 24.86 -16.87
N VAL A 221 9.93 24.78 -15.54
CA VAL A 221 11.08 24.15 -14.85
C VAL A 221 11.06 22.64 -15.08
N ASN A 222 9.89 22.01 -15.04
CA ASN A 222 9.70 20.59 -15.35
C ASN A 222 10.01 20.30 -16.83
N TRP A 223 9.60 21.15 -17.76
CA TRP A 223 9.88 20.99 -19.18
C TRP A 223 11.36 21.21 -19.49
N ILE A 224 11.96 22.28 -18.95
CA ILE A 224 13.40 22.55 -19.08
C ILE A 224 14.20 21.38 -18.55
N THR A 225 13.87 20.86 -17.36
CA THR A 225 14.60 19.73 -16.75
C THR A 225 14.50 18.44 -17.55
N VAL A 226 13.31 18.13 -18.07
CA VAL A 226 12.99 16.86 -18.72
C VAL A 226 13.42 16.81 -20.18
N HIS A 227 13.29 17.92 -20.91
CA HIS A 227 13.50 17.93 -22.36
C HIS A 227 14.76 18.65 -22.80
N THR A 228 15.41 19.46 -21.94
CA THR A 228 16.57 20.25 -22.35
C THR A 228 17.72 20.20 -21.34
N LYS A 229 18.95 20.05 -21.82
CA LYS A 229 20.15 20.17 -20.97
C LYS A 229 21.08 21.24 -21.52
N PRO A 230 21.64 22.11 -20.67
CA PRO A 230 22.66 23.04 -21.13
C PRO A 230 23.92 22.26 -21.47
N CYS A 231 24.45 22.48 -22.68
CA CYS A 231 25.72 21.90 -23.07
C CYS A 231 26.84 22.36 -22.10
N PRO A 232 27.70 21.48 -21.57
CA PRO A 232 28.75 21.87 -20.63
C PRO A 232 29.81 22.79 -21.25
N ARG A 233 29.95 22.77 -22.59
CA ARG A 233 30.86 23.64 -23.33
C ARG A 233 30.28 25.01 -23.71
N CYS A 234 29.10 25.06 -24.33
CA CYS A 234 28.55 26.30 -24.91
C CYS A 234 27.23 26.76 -24.26
N HIS A 235 26.72 26.02 -23.28
CA HIS A 235 25.51 26.30 -22.48
C HIS A 235 24.20 26.46 -23.25
N LYS A 236 24.21 26.27 -24.58
CA LYS A 236 22.99 26.18 -25.38
C LYS A 236 22.18 24.97 -24.93
N PRO A 237 20.85 25.09 -24.83
CA PRO A 237 19.99 23.96 -24.52
C PRO A 237 20.05 22.92 -25.64
N VAL A 238 20.15 21.66 -25.24
CA VAL A 238 20.19 20.50 -26.12
C VAL A 238 19.03 19.60 -25.74
N GLU A 239 18.23 19.22 -26.72
CA GLU A 239 17.09 18.31 -26.56
C GLU A 239 17.52 16.85 -26.70
N LYS A 240 16.91 15.94 -25.93
CA LYS A 240 17.20 14.50 -26.03
C LYS A 240 16.48 13.91 -27.25
N ASN A 241 17.25 13.46 -28.23
CA ASN A 241 16.74 12.78 -29.43
C ASN A 241 17.09 11.28 -29.40
N GLY A 242 16.47 10.51 -28.49
CA GLY A 242 16.59 9.04 -28.44
C GLY A 242 16.74 8.47 -27.03
N GLY A 243 16.94 7.14 -26.94
CA GLY A 243 17.07 6.41 -25.67
C GLY A 243 18.44 6.57 -24.98
N CYS A 244 19.51 6.82 -25.75
CA CYS A 244 20.87 6.87 -25.20
C CYS A 244 21.07 8.02 -24.21
N ASN A 245 21.72 7.72 -23.08
CA ASN A 245 22.10 8.73 -22.10
C ASN A 245 23.36 9.52 -22.51
N LEU A 246 24.02 9.20 -23.61
CA LEU A 246 25.02 10.06 -24.23
C LEU A 246 24.35 10.94 -25.29
N VAL A 247 24.40 12.26 -25.10
CA VAL A 247 23.87 13.24 -26.06
C VAL A 247 25.01 14.10 -26.61
N SER A 248 24.84 14.59 -27.84
CA SER A 248 25.81 15.47 -28.50
C SER A 248 25.21 16.83 -28.79
N CYS A 249 25.88 17.90 -28.34
CA CYS A 249 25.52 19.26 -28.70
C CYS A 249 25.93 19.58 -30.15
N ILE A 250 25.23 20.53 -30.78
CA ILE A 250 25.59 21.12 -32.09
C ILE A 250 27.01 21.70 -32.07
N CYS A 251 27.54 22.13 -30.92
CA CYS A 251 28.93 22.59 -30.79
C CYS A 251 29.98 21.45 -30.78
N GLY A 252 29.54 20.20 -30.96
CA GLY A 252 30.39 19.01 -31.02
C GLY A 252 30.67 18.34 -29.67
N GLN A 253 30.33 18.96 -28.55
CA GLN A 253 30.54 18.39 -27.21
C GLN A 253 29.55 17.24 -26.93
N ALA A 254 30.08 16.05 -26.66
CA ALA A 254 29.31 14.94 -26.10
C ALA A 254 29.21 15.10 -24.57
N PHE A 255 28.07 14.76 -24.00
CA PHE A 255 27.88 14.83 -22.56
C PHE A 255 26.79 13.85 -22.10
N CYS A 256 26.86 13.47 -20.83
CA CYS A 256 25.89 12.57 -20.23
C CYS A 256 24.57 13.31 -19.95
N TRP A 257 23.45 12.81 -20.48
CA TRP A 257 22.11 13.33 -20.26
C TRP A 257 21.72 13.33 -18.77
N LEU A 258 22.13 12.31 -18.01
CA LEU A 258 21.76 12.16 -16.60
C LEU A 258 22.43 13.22 -15.71
N CYS A 259 23.65 13.65 -16.01
CA CYS A 259 24.40 14.57 -15.15
C CYS A 259 24.78 15.91 -15.80
N GLY A 260 24.66 16.06 -17.11
CA GLY A 260 25.10 17.24 -17.86
C GLY A 260 26.62 17.38 -18.01
N GLY A 261 27.39 16.44 -17.45
CA GLY A 261 28.85 16.48 -17.45
C GLY A 261 29.44 16.13 -18.82
N ALA A 262 30.48 16.86 -19.22
CA ALA A 262 31.22 16.60 -20.44
C ALA A 262 31.80 15.18 -20.43
N THR A 263 31.69 14.49 -21.56
CA THR A 263 32.20 13.14 -21.75
C THR A 263 32.91 13.01 -23.09
N ASP A 264 33.64 11.92 -23.24
CA ASP A 264 34.06 11.45 -24.55
C ASP A 264 32.88 10.84 -25.31
N ARG A 265 33.12 10.47 -26.57
CA ARG A 265 32.11 9.85 -27.45
C ARG A 265 32.02 8.34 -27.28
N ASP A 266 33.06 7.73 -26.74
CA ASP A 266 33.12 6.29 -26.51
C ASP A 266 32.17 5.92 -25.37
N HIS A 267 31.17 5.10 -25.69
CA HIS A 267 30.21 4.61 -24.73
C HIS A 267 29.69 3.25 -25.17
N THR A 268 29.28 2.47 -24.17
CA THR A 268 28.38 1.33 -24.32
C THR A 268 26.98 1.78 -23.92
N TRP A 269 25.96 0.95 -24.17
CA TRP A 269 24.60 1.24 -23.70
C TRP A 269 24.55 1.51 -22.19
N SER A 270 25.39 0.82 -21.41
CA SER A 270 25.40 0.86 -19.95
C SER A 270 26.42 1.81 -19.31
N ASN A 271 27.38 2.34 -20.07
CA ASN A 271 28.48 3.14 -19.51
C ASN A 271 29.10 4.06 -20.55
N ILE A 272 29.33 5.31 -20.16
CA ILE A 272 30.14 6.24 -20.95
C ILE A 272 31.60 6.09 -20.50
N ALA A 273 32.52 5.86 -21.45
CA ALA A 273 33.93 5.64 -21.14
C ALA A 273 34.49 6.81 -20.34
N ASN A 274 35.27 6.52 -19.30
CA ASN A 274 35.88 7.50 -18.40
C ASN A 274 34.89 8.44 -17.68
N HIS A 275 33.60 8.06 -17.58
CA HIS A 275 32.57 8.88 -16.96
C HIS A 275 31.73 8.08 -15.96
N SER A 276 31.84 8.42 -14.68
CA SER A 276 30.92 7.98 -13.63
C SER A 276 30.06 9.16 -13.20
N CYS A 277 28.74 8.95 -13.19
CA CYS A 277 27.77 9.92 -12.69
C CYS A 277 26.68 9.20 -11.90
N GLY A 278 26.03 9.91 -10.99
CA GLY A 278 25.05 9.32 -10.07
C GLY A 278 25.08 9.99 -8.71
N ARG A 279 26.27 10.39 -8.25
CA ARG A 279 26.41 11.16 -7.00
C ARG A 279 26.04 12.63 -7.18
N TYR A 280 25.32 13.18 -6.21
CA TYR A 280 25.09 14.62 -6.16
C TYR A 280 26.35 15.32 -5.63
N LYS A 281 26.93 16.23 -6.42
CA LYS A 281 28.06 17.06 -6.00
C LYS A 281 27.57 18.49 -5.79
N GLU A 282 27.74 19.03 -4.60
CA GLU A 282 27.57 20.46 -4.38
C GLU A 282 28.70 21.22 -5.09
N ASP A 283 28.34 22.07 -6.04
CA ASP A 283 29.32 22.88 -6.74
C ASP A 283 29.88 23.94 -5.79
N GLY A 284 31.09 23.73 -5.27
CA GLY A 284 31.76 24.64 -4.32
C GLY A 284 32.15 26.00 -4.91
N LYS A 285 31.85 26.25 -6.20
CA LYS A 285 32.17 27.51 -6.87
C LYS A 285 30.94 28.42 -6.98
N LYS A 286 30.99 29.43 -6.11
CA LYS A 286 30.20 30.68 -6.04
C LYS A 286 29.06 30.65 -5.03
N LYS A 287 28.90 31.80 -4.36
CA LYS A 287 27.73 32.23 -3.57
C LYS A 287 26.45 32.17 -4.43
N ALA A 288 25.99 30.99 -4.80
CA ALA A 288 24.66 30.81 -5.32
C ALA A 288 23.68 31.02 -4.15
N GLU A 289 22.65 31.85 -4.36
CA GLU A 289 21.57 32.01 -3.38
C GLU A 289 21.03 30.63 -2.99
N HIS A 290 20.66 30.45 -1.72
CA HIS A 290 20.13 29.19 -1.19
C HIS A 290 19.02 28.59 -2.09
N ALA A 291 18.17 29.43 -2.67
CA ALA A 291 17.15 29.05 -3.63
C ALA A 291 17.70 28.37 -4.90
N LYS A 292 18.83 28.84 -5.45
CA LYS A 292 19.48 28.24 -6.63
C LYS A 292 20.09 26.89 -6.29
N LYS A 293 20.74 26.76 -5.13
CA LYS A 293 21.31 25.48 -4.65
C LYS A 293 20.22 24.42 -4.49
N TYR A 294 19.11 24.81 -3.86
CA TYR A 294 17.94 23.94 -3.68
C TYR A 294 17.33 23.52 -5.00
N LEU A 295 17.17 24.46 -5.95
CA LEU A 295 16.67 24.16 -7.30
C LEU A 295 17.57 23.17 -8.03
N TYR A 296 18.90 23.36 -8.05
CA TYR A 296 19.81 22.42 -8.71
C TYR A 296 19.77 21.02 -8.09
N ARG A 297 19.67 20.93 -6.75
CA ARG A 297 19.47 19.66 -6.06
C ARG A 297 18.19 18.99 -6.52
N TYR A 298 17.07 19.71 -6.52
CA TYR A 298 15.79 19.19 -6.99
C TYR A 298 15.89 18.69 -8.45
N MET A 299 16.44 19.52 -9.35
CA MET A 299 16.64 19.13 -10.74
C MET A 299 17.47 17.84 -10.87
N HIS A 300 18.52 17.67 -10.07
CA HIS A 300 19.37 16.47 -10.13
C HIS A 300 18.59 15.18 -9.85
N TYR A 301 17.85 15.13 -8.74
CA TYR A 301 17.09 13.93 -8.35
C TYR A 301 15.81 13.76 -9.18
N HIS A 302 15.14 14.86 -9.52
CA HIS A 302 13.92 14.82 -10.35
C HIS A 302 14.18 14.24 -11.73
N ASN A 303 15.30 14.61 -12.36
CA ASN A 303 15.65 14.07 -13.68
C ASN A 303 15.91 12.57 -13.68
N ARG A 304 16.53 12.03 -12.63
CA ARG A 304 16.78 10.59 -12.50
C ARG A 304 15.50 9.82 -12.20
N TYR A 305 14.72 10.32 -11.23
CA TYR A 305 13.37 9.83 -10.95
C TYR A 305 12.53 9.75 -12.24
N LYS A 306 12.50 10.84 -13.02
CA LYS A 306 11.70 10.92 -14.24
C LYS A 306 12.24 9.99 -15.34
N ALA A 307 13.56 9.94 -15.54
CA ALA A 307 14.16 9.05 -16.53
C ALA A 307 13.84 7.56 -16.28
N HIS A 308 13.91 7.10 -15.03
CA HIS A 308 13.61 5.71 -14.71
C HIS A 308 12.10 5.41 -14.68
N THR A 309 11.26 6.36 -14.29
CA THR A 309 9.80 6.18 -14.39
C THR A 309 9.33 6.13 -15.85
N ASP A 310 9.90 6.93 -16.74
CA ASP A 310 9.62 6.88 -18.18
C ASP A 310 10.12 5.56 -18.80
N SER A 311 11.33 5.10 -18.41
CA SER A 311 11.85 3.79 -18.83
C SER A 311 10.93 2.66 -18.38
N PHE A 312 10.47 2.69 -17.12
CA PHE A 312 9.53 1.70 -16.59
C PHE A 312 8.20 1.66 -17.38
N GLN A 313 7.68 2.82 -17.80
CA GLN A 313 6.47 2.88 -18.63
C GLN A 313 6.69 2.26 -20.02
N GLN A 314 7.85 2.47 -20.62
CA GLN A 314 8.20 1.87 -21.91
C GLN A 314 8.38 0.35 -21.78
N GLU A 315 9.15 -0.10 -20.79
CA GLU A 315 9.40 -1.52 -20.53
C GLU A 315 8.08 -2.25 -20.18
N SER A 316 7.13 -1.58 -19.51
CA SER A 316 5.80 -2.15 -19.23
C SER A 316 5.04 -2.54 -20.51
N ARG A 317 5.22 -1.81 -21.62
CA ARG A 317 4.62 -2.13 -22.93
C ARG A 317 5.32 -3.32 -23.62
N LEU A 318 6.58 -3.58 -23.28
CA LEU A 318 7.31 -4.74 -23.80
C LEU A 318 6.78 -6.06 -23.22
N ARG A 319 6.09 -6.02 -22.07
CA ARG A 319 5.55 -7.21 -21.40
C ARG A 319 4.65 -8.03 -22.31
N GLU A 320 3.73 -7.38 -23.01
CA GLU A 320 2.79 -8.04 -23.91
C GLU A 320 3.54 -8.63 -25.11
N THR A 321 4.53 -7.91 -25.64
CA THR A 321 5.36 -8.37 -26.77
C THR A 321 6.18 -9.61 -26.39
N ILE A 322 6.82 -9.60 -25.21
CA ILE A 322 7.61 -10.73 -24.71
C ILE A 322 6.72 -11.95 -24.46
N LYS A 323 5.52 -11.76 -23.89
CA LYS A 323 4.55 -12.84 -23.70
C LYS A 323 4.15 -13.50 -25.02
N GLU A 324 3.90 -12.71 -26.05
CA GLU A 324 3.58 -13.22 -27.38
C GLU A 324 4.76 -14.00 -27.98
N LYS A 325 5.99 -13.47 -27.88
CA LYS A 325 7.20 -14.16 -28.33
C LYS A 325 7.41 -15.51 -27.63
N VAL A 326 7.22 -15.56 -26.31
CA VAL A 326 7.34 -16.81 -25.52
C VAL A 326 6.32 -17.84 -26.00
N LEU A 327 5.05 -17.45 -26.17
CA LEU A 327 3.99 -18.34 -26.66
C LEU A 327 4.31 -18.90 -28.06
N ASN A 328 4.83 -18.05 -28.96
CA ASN A 328 5.21 -18.45 -30.31
C ASN A 328 6.40 -19.44 -30.34
N LEU A 329 7.33 -19.34 -29.38
CA LEU A 329 8.45 -20.28 -29.27
C LEU A 329 8.03 -21.61 -28.64
N GLU A 330 7.18 -21.57 -27.61
CA GLU A 330 6.64 -22.77 -26.96
C GLU A 330 5.79 -23.63 -27.91
N THR A 331 5.10 -23.01 -28.87
CA THR A 331 4.30 -23.72 -29.89
C THR A 331 5.15 -24.32 -31.01
N ARG A 332 6.31 -23.73 -31.32
CA ARG A 332 7.22 -24.18 -32.40
C ARG A 332 8.13 -25.33 -31.97
N ASP A 333 8.51 -25.38 -30.69
CA ASP A 333 9.54 -26.30 -30.19
C ASP A 333 8.99 -27.16 -29.04
N SER A 334 8.47 -28.34 -29.38
CA SER A 334 7.78 -29.27 -28.46
C SER A 334 8.73 -30.01 -27.50
N LYS A 335 10.05 -29.82 -27.64
CA LYS A 335 11.08 -30.40 -26.77
C LYS A 335 11.64 -29.33 -25.85
N PHE A 336 10.95 -29.10 -24.72
CA PHE A 336 11.51 -28.46 -23.52
C PHE A 336 12.24 -27.12 -23.72
N ARG A 337 11.48 -26.00 -23.70
CA ARG A 337 12.07 -24.70 -23.34
C ARG A 337 11.18 -24.02 -22.31
N ASP A 338 11.56 -24.16 -21.04
CA ASP A 338 11.01 -23.32 -19.97
C ASP A 338 11.52 -21.88 -20.20
N PHE A 339 10.65 -21.00 -20.68
CA PHE A 339 10.92 -19.56 -20.88
C PHE A 339 10.52 -18.70 -19.66
N SER A 340 10.23 -19.34 -18.52
CA SER A 340 9.93 -18.61 -17.28
C SER A 340 11.07 -17.67 -16.87
N TRP A 341 12.32 -17.93 -17.29
CA TRP A 341 13.47 -17.06 -17.03
C TRP A 341 13.30 -15.65 -17.62
N VAL A 342 12.75 -15.49 -18.83
CA VAL A 342 12.51 -14.17 -19.44
C VAL A 342 11.44 -13.43 -18.66
N THR A 343 10.35 -14.13 -18.34
CA THR A 343 9.21 -13.57 -17.62
C THR A 343 9.61 -13.17 -16.20
N ASN A 344 10.36 -14.01 -15.49
CA ASN A 344 10.90 -13.73 -14.17
C ASN A 344 11.92 -12.58 -14.21
N GLY A 345 12.79 -12.55 -15.23
CA GLY A 345 13.72 -11.44 -15.48
C GLY A 345 12.98 -10.12 -15.70
N LEU A 346 11.90 -10.12 -16.48
CA LEU A 346 11.08 -8.94 -16.72
C LEU A 346 10.38 -8.45 -15.44
N TYR A 347 9.79 -9.35 -14.65
CA TYR A 347 9.22 -8.98 -13.35
C TYR A 347 10.27 -8.42 -12.39
N ARG A 348 11.49 -8.98 -12.42
CA ARG A 348 12.63 -8.44 -11.67
C ARG A 348 12.96 -7.03 -12.13
N LEU A 349 13.11 -6.82 -13.44
CA LEU A 349 13.42 -5.53 -14.06
C LEU A 349 12.41 -4.46 -13.64
N PHE A 350 11.12 -4.72 -13.80
CA PHE A 350 10.04 -3.81 -13.42
C PHE A 350 10.11 -3.40 -11.95
N ARG A 351 10.30 -4.38 -11.06
CA ARG A 351 10.40 -4.09 -9.63
C ARG A 351 11.62 -3.26 -9.30
N SER A 352 12.78 -3.65 -9.82
CA SER A 352 14.03 -2.95 -9.55
C SER A 352 14.03 -1.53 -10.12
N ARG A 353 13.39 -1.30 -11.28
CA ARG A 353 13.18 0.02 -11.89
C ARG A 353 12.32 0.92 -11.02
N ARG A 354 11.21 0.40 -10.49
CA ARG A 354 10.35 1.14 -9.55
C ARG A 354 11.13 1.54 -8.29
N ILE A 355 11.81 0.57 -7.68
CA ILE A 355 12.65 0.78 -6.49
C ILE A 355 13.73 1.83 -6.75
N LEU A 356 14.45 1.72 -7.86
CA LEU A 356 15.49 2.68 -8.24
C LEU A 356 14.90 4.08 -8.48
N SER A 357 13.78 4.17 -9.19
CA SER A 357 13.08 5.44 -9.43
C SER A 357 12.78 6.15 -8.12
N TYR A 358 12.21 5.44 -7.14
CA TYR A 358 11.77 6.00 -5.86
C TYR A 358 12.91 6.13 -4.83
N SER A 359 14.08 5.54 -5.11
CA SER A 359 15.29 5.78 -4.32
C SER A 359 15.83 7.21 -4.48
N TYR A 360 15.57 7.90 -5.61
CA TYR A 360 16.02 9.28 -5.80
C TYR A 360 15.23 10.31 -4.99
N PRO A 361 13.88 10.29 -4.96
CA PRO A 361 13.11 11.07 -4.00
C PRO A 361 13.49 10.76 -2.55
N PHE A 362 13.77 9.48 -2.25
CA PHE A 362 14.27 9.09 -0.94
C PHE A 362 15.59 9.82 -0.60
N ALA A 363 16.60 9.72 -1.47
CA ALA A 363 17.90 10.38 -1.28
C ALA A 363 17.79 11.91 -1.21
N PHE A 364 16.89 12.51 -2.00
CA PHE A 364 16.65 13.95 -2.00
C PHE A 364 16.30 14.45 -0.60
N TYR A 365 15.36 13.79 0.08
CA TYR A 365 14.91 14.16 1.41
C TYR A 365 15.82 13.64 2.52
N MET A 366 16.33 12.41 2.43
CA MET A 366 17.19 11.79 3.45
C MET A 366 18.47 12.61 3.67
N PHE A 367 19.08 13.09 2.58
CA PHE A 367 20.33 13.84 2.62
C PHE A 367 20.16 15.33 2.31
N GLY A 368 18.91 15.82 2.30
CA GLY A 368 18.59 17.23 2.14
C GLY A 368 18.50 17.97 3.47
N ASP A 369 18.33 19.29 3.39
CA ASP A 369 18.21 20.15 4.59
C ASP A 369 16.75 20.27 5.10
N ASP A 370 15.80 19.56 4.48
CA ASP A 370 14.36 19.71 4.75
C ASP A 370 13.88 18.86 5.93
N LEU A 371 13.98 17.53 5.84
CA LEU A 371 13.34 16.61 6.82
C LEU A 371 14.25 16.18 7.97
N PHE A 372 15.52 15.88 7.69
CA PHE A 372 16.42 15.21 8.64
C PHE A 372 17.65 16.03 8.99
N ASN A 373 17.57 17.37 8.86
CA ASN A 373 18.74 18.23 9.04
C ASN A 373 19.34 18.13 10.46
N ASN A 374 18.49 17.90 11.46
CA ASN A 374 18.88 17.83 12.87
C ASN A 374 19.22 16.40 13.35
N GLU A 375 19.09 15.38 12.48
CA GLU A 375 19.24 13.97 12.85
C GLU A 375 20.67 13.46 12.61
N MET A 376 21.44 14.16 11.79
CA MET A 376 22.78 13.73 11.36
C MET A 376 23.73 14.91 11.26
N THR A 377 24.97 14.72 11.74
CA THR A 377 26.05 15.68 11.49
C THR A 377 26.37 15.75 9.99
N ALA A 378 26.94 16.87 9.52
CA ALA A 378 27.31 17.04 8.12
C ALA A 378 28.28 15.94 7.62
N LYS A 379 29.19 15.47 8.48
CA LYS A 379 30.14 14.41 8.15
C LYS A 379 29.45 13.06 7.99
N GLU A 380 28.56 12.69 8.93
CA GLU A 380 27.78 11.46 8.83
C GLU A 380 26.87 11.48 7.61
N ARG A 381 26.21 12.63 7.34
CA ARG A 381 25.36 12.82 6.16
C ARG A 381 26.13 12.53 4.88
N GLN A 382 27.32 13.11 4.75
CA GLN A 382 28.17 12.89 3.58
C GLN A 382 28.58 11.42 3.42
N ILE A 383 28.95 10.74 4.51
CA ILE A 383 29.38 9.33 4.48
C ILE A 383 28.20 8.44 4.06
N LYS A 384 27.05 8.59 4.72
CA LYS A 384 25.85 7.78 4.42
C LYS A 384 25.31 8.09 3.02
N GLN A 385 25.32 9.36 2.59
CA GLN A 385 24.94 9.75 1.23
C GLN A 385 25.85 9.08 0.19
N ASN A 386 27.17 9.14 0.38
CA ASN A 386 28.11 8.51 -0.54
C ASN A 386 27.91 7.00 -0.65
N LEU A 387 27.67 6.33 0.48
CA LEU A 387 27.41 4.90 0.52
C LEU A 387 26.10 4.55 -0.21
N PHE A 388 25.03 5.27 0.08
CA PHE A 388 23.72 5.05 -0.55
C PHE A 388 23.75 5.33 -2.05
N GLU A 389 24.34 6.45 -2.48
CA GLU A 389 24.45 6.80 -3.90
C GLU A 389 25.40 5.86 -4.68
N ASP A 390 26.33 5.18 -3.99
CA ASP A 390 27.12 4.10 -4.57
C ASP A 390 26.27 2.84 -4.82
N GLN A 391 25.44 2.46 -3.86
CA GLN A 391 24.48 1.36 -4.03
C GLN A 391 23.49 1.66 -5.16
N GLN A 392 22.98 2.90 -5.27
CA GLN A 392 22.12 3.33 -6.38
C GLN A 392 22.81 3.13 -7.74
N GLN A 393 24.07 3.54 -7.89
CA GLN A 393 24.82 3.37 -9.14
C GLN A 393 25.08 1.91 -9.49
N GLN A 394 25.44 1.08 -8.50
CA GLN A 394 25.60 -0.36 -8.71
C GLN A 394 24.27 -0.99 -9.17
N LEU A 395 23.16 -0.62 -8.54
CA LEU A 395 21.84 -1.10 -8.90
C LEU A 395 21.45 -0.64 -10.32
N GLU A 396 21.59 0.65 -10.61
CA GLU A 396 21.35 1.26 -11.93
C GLU A 396 22.11 0.53 -13.04
N SER A 397 23.43 0.34 -12.89
CA SER A 397 24.26 -0.33 -13.90
C SER A 397 23.81 -1.77 -14.19
N ASN A 398 23.40 -2.52 -13.16
CA ASN A 398 22.92 -3.89 -13.35
C ASN A 398 21.51 -3.93 -13.95
N ILE A 399 20.63 -2.99 -13.58
CA ILE A 399 19.30 -2.83 -14.17
C ILE A 399 19.40 -2.54 -15.67
N GLU A 400 20.27 -1.61 -16.09
CA GLU A 400 20.45 -1.32 -17.51
C GLU A 400 20.95 -2.53 -18.28
N LYS A 401 21.90 -3.30 -17.72
CA LYS A 401 22.37 -4.54 -18.34
C LYS A 401 21.24 -5.56 -18.50
N LEU A 402 20.42 -5.75 -17.46
CA LEU A 402 19.28 -6.67 -17.53
C LEU A 402 18.25 -6.23 -18.58
N SER A 403 17.98 -4.92 -18.65
CA SER A 403 17.09 -4.33 -19.66
C SER A 403 17.54 -4.66 -21.08
N ILE A 404 18.85 -4.50 -21.38
CA ILE A 404 19.43 -4.87 -22.68
C ILE A 404 19.17 -6.35 -23.02
N PHE A 405 19.54 -7.27 -22.11
CA PHE A 405 19.40 -8.71 -22.37
C PHE A 405 17.95 -9.17 -22.53
N ILE A 406 17.00 -8.48 -21.90
CA ILE A 406 15.57 -8.77 -22.04
C ILE A 406 15.03 -8.28 -23.39
N GLU A 407 15.57 -7.19 -23.92
CA GLU A 407 15.18 -6.62 -25.22
C GLU A 407 15.82 -7.34 -26.42
N GLU A 408 16.80 -8.21 -26.20
CA GLU A 408 17.44 -8.99 -27.28
C GLU A 408 16.41 -9.85 -28.06
N PRO A 409 16.57 -9.99 -29.38
CA PRO A 409 15.69 -10.80 -30.22
C PRO A 409 16.00 -12.31 -30.06
N PHE A 410 15.84 -12.84 -28.85
CA PHE A 410 16.11 -14.24 -28.51
C PHE A 410 15.28 -15.24 -29.32
N ASP A 411 14.18 -14.80 -29.93
CA ASP A 411 13.35 -15.58 -30.84
C ASP A 411 14.02 -15.88 -32.20
N THR A 412 15.09 -15.17 -32.51
CA THR A 412 15.89 -15.31 -33.74
C THR A 412 17.23 -16.01 -33.52
N TYR A 413 17.57 -16.28 -32.27
CA TYR A 413 18.88 -16.80 -31.87
C TYR A 413 18.99 -18.31 -32.03
N SER A 414 20.24 -18.77 -32.19
CA SER A 414 20.59 -20.18 -32.07
C SER A 414 20.39 -20.68 -30.63
N GLU A 415 20.36 -22.01 -30.46
CA GLU A 415 20.16 -22.61 -29.14
C GLU A 415 21.26 -22.24 -28.13
N GLU A 416 22.52 -22.17 -28.58
CA GLU A 416 23.65 -21.77 -27.74
C GLU A 416 23.52 -20.30 -27.27
N GLU A 417 23.11 -19.40 -28.17
CA GLU A 417 22.88 -17.99 -27.85
C GLU A 417 21.73 -17.81 -26.86
N VAL A 418 20.63 -18.55 -27.02
CA VAL A 418 19.50 -18.53 -26.06
C VAL A 418 19.93 -19.01 -24.68
N ILE A 419 20.75 -20.06 -24.59
CA ILE A 419 21.29 -20.56 -23.32
C ILE A 419 22.17 -19.49 -22.66
N GLN A 420 23.02 -18.82 -23.44
CA GLN A 420 23.88 -17.74 -22.94
C GLN A 420 23.06 -16.56 -22.42
N THR A 421 22.07 -16.07 -23.18
CA THR A 421 21.18 -14.99 -22.73
C THR A 421 20.40 -15.39 -21.48
N ARG A 422 19.90 -16.63 -21.41
CA ARG A 422 19.24 -17.18 -20.19
C ARG A 422 20.15 -17.09 -18.97
N MET A 423 21.40 -17.53 -19.07
CA MET A 423 22.35 -17.48 -17.96
C MET A 423 22.62 -16.04 -17.50
N GLN A 424 22.78 -15.11 -18.44
CA GLN A 424 22.97 -13.69 -18.11
C GLN A 424 21.76 -13.10 -17.40
N VAL A 425 20.55 -13.34 -17.89
CA VAL A 425 19.31 -12.85 -17.28
C VAL A 425 19.12 -13.39 -15.86
N ILE A 426 19.35 -14.69 -15.64
CA ILE A 426 19.24 -15.30 -14.31
C ILE A 426 20.27 -14.70 -13.35
N ASN A 427 21.54 -14.63 -13.77
CA ASN A 427 22.62 -14.11 -12.93
C ASN A 427 22.38 -12.64 -12.56
N LEU A 428 22.05 -11.79 -13.54
CA LEU A 428 21.73 -10.38 -13.30
C LEU A 428 20.50 -10.24 -12.40
N SER A 429 19.48 -11.07 -12.58
CA SER A 429 18.27 -11.04 -11.74
C SER A 429 18.58 -11.33 -10.26
N VAL A 430 19.49 -12.26 -9.99
CA VAL A 430 19.95 -12.59 -8.63
C VAL A 430 20.81 -11.45 -8.06
N ILE A 431 21.72 -10.89 -8.85
CA ILE A 431 22.56 -9.75 -8.43
C ILE A 431 21.68 -8.55 -8.07
N ILE A 432 20.71 -8.20 -8.92
CA ILE A 432 19.78 -7.09 -8.71
C ILE A 432 18.93 -7.33 -7.46
N ASP A 433 18.40 -8.55 -7.27
CA ASP A 433 17.63 -8.87 -6.06
C ASP A 433 18.44 -8.66 -4.78
N ASN A 434 19.71 -9.10 -4.78
CA ASN A 434 20.62 -8.89 -3.65
C ASN A 434 20.99 -7.42 -3.44
N LEU A 435 21.16 -6.64 -4.51
CA LEU A 435 21.39 -5.20 -4.41
C LEU A 435 20.17 -4.47 -3.86
N CYS A 436 18.95 -4.85 -4.25
CA CYS A 436 17.73 -4.32 -3.68
C CYS A 436 17.63 -4.64 -2.18
N LYS A 437 17.88 -5.90 -1.76
CA LYS A 437 17.92 -6.28 -0.33
C LYS A 437 18.86 -5.40 0.46
N LYS A 438 20.12 -5.30 0.02
CA LYS A 438 21.14 -4.47 0.68
C LYS A 438 20.76 -3.00 0.77
N MET A 439 20.12 -2.46 -0.26
CA MET A 439 19.65 -1.09 -0.25
C MET A 439 18.54 -0.89 0.79
N TYR A 440 17.59 -1.81 0.87
CA TYR A 440 16.53 -1.78 1.88
C TYR A 440 17.06 -1.98 3.30
N ASP A 441 17.97 -2.94 3.51
CA ASP A 441 18.63 -3.14 4.79
C ASP A 441 19.36 -1.86 5.24
N CYS A 442 20.03 -1.17 4.31
CA CYS A 442 20.68 0.12 4.59
C CYS A 442 19.65 1.21 4.93
N ILE A 443 18.53 1.28 4.21
CA ILE A 443 17.48 2.26 4.49
C ILE A 443 16.84 2.02 5.86
N GLU A 444 16.47 0.77 6.17
CA GLU A 444 15.76 0.45 7.40
C GLU A 444 16.67 0.53 8.63
N ASN A 445 17.90 0.02 8.54
CA ASN A 445 18.78 -0.08 9.71
C ASN A 445 19.73 1.12 9.85
N ASP A 446 20.42 1.50 8.77
CA ASP A 446 21.49 2.51 8.83
C ASP A 446 20.99 3.94 8.63
N LEU A 447 19.88 4.14 7.93
CA LEU A 447 19.31 5.45 7.64
C LEU A 447 18.15 5.75 8.58
N LEU A 448 16.98 5.13 8.36
CA LEU A 448 15.76 5.40 9.11
C LEU A 448 15.83 4.86 10.55
N GLY A 449 16.38 3.67 10.76
CA GLY A 449 16.54 3.07 12.08
C GLY A 449 17.55 3.80 12.98
N SER A 450 18.40 4.64 12.40
CA SER A 450 19.35 5.47 13.14
C SER A 450 18.79 6.83 13.59
N LEU A 451 17.57 7.18 13.16
CA LEU A 451 16.92 8.45 13.51
C LEU A 451 16.49 8.45 14.98
N GLN A 452 16.66 9.59 15.65
CA GLN A 452 16.33 9.74 17.08
C GLN A 452 14.98 10.42 17.30
N PHE A 453 14.62 11.40 16.46
CA PHE A 453 13.46 12.27 16.70
C PHE A 453 12.27 11.97 15.79
N SER A 454 12.53 11.48 14.58
CA SER A 454 11.53 11.21 13.56
C SER A 454 11.38 9.71 13.29
N ARG A 455 10.14 9.22 13.27
CA ARG A 455 9.82 7.85 12.89
C ARG A 455 9.29 7.81 11.47
N HIS A 456 10.03 7.18 10.59
CA HIS A 456 9.66 6.94 9.20
C HIS A 456 9.78 5.45 8.93
N ASN A 457 8.71 4.87 8.40
CA ASN A 457 8.66 3.47 8.02
C ASN A 457 8.44 3.36 6.51
N ILE A 458 8.95 2.27 5.94
CA ILE A 458 8.79 1.91 4.55
C ILE A 458 8.27 0.48 4.47
N ALA A 459 7.65 0.12 3.35
CA ALA A 459 7.26 -1.27 3.14
C ALA A 459 8.50 -2.14 2.94
N PRO A 460 8.56 -3.34 3.57
CA PRO A 460 9.71 -4.22 3.49
C PRO A 460 9.92 -4.72 2.06
N TYR A 461 11.18 -5.02 1.73
CA TYR A 461 11.50 -5.57 0.42
C TYR A 461 11.12 -7.04 0.30
N LEU A 462 10.32 -7.37 -0.72
CA LEU A 462 9.94 -8.73 -1.03
C LEU A 462 10.53 -9.18 -2.38
N SER A 463 11.41 -10.19 -2.33
CA SER A 463 12.03 -10.79 -3.53
C SER A 463 11.04 -11.39 -4.50
N LYS A 464 9.83 -11.75 -4.06
CA LYS A 464 8.75 -12.23 -4.94
C LYS A 464 7.79 -11.14 -5.39
N GLY A 465 7.83 -9.98 -4.76
CA GLY A 465 7.05 -8.78 -5.12
C GLY A 465 5.99 -8.47 -4.10
N ILE A 466 5.17 -7.47 -4.43
CA ILE A 466 4.00 -7.13 -3.61
C ILE A 466 3.07 -8.34 -3.60
N GLU A 467 2.59 -8.70 -2.42
CA GLU A 467 1.66 -9.81 -2.27
C GLU A 467 0.31 -9.47 -2.93
N ARG A 468 -0.15 -10.39 -3.78
CA ARG A 468 -1.45 -10.29 -4.44
C ARG A 468 -2.52 -10.78 -3.49
N ALA A 469 -3.53 -9.96 -3.26
CA ALA A 469 -4.69 -10.31 -2.46
C ALA A 469 -5.39 -11.54 -3.06
N VAL A 470 -5.66 -12.52 -2.19
CA VAL A 470 -6.39 -13.74 -2.51
C VAL A 470 -7.82 -13.60 -2.01
N GLU A 471 -8.79 -14.08 -2.80
CA GLU A 471 -10.18 -14.12 -2.33
C GLU A 471 -10.32 -15.10 -1.17
N PRO A 472 -11.02 -14.73 -0.08
CA PRO A 472 -11.28 -15.66 1.00
C PRO A 472 -12.11 -16.83 0.46
N THR A 473 -11.61 -18.05 0.64
CA THR A 473 -12.29 -19.28 0.25
C THR A 473 -13.54 -19.46 1.11
N ILE A 474 -14.72 -19.21 0.53
CA ILE A 474 -16.00 -19.41 1.20
C ILE A 474 -16.30 -20.92 1.20
N GLY A 475 -15.81 -21.65 2.20
CA GLY A 475 -16.30 -23.00 2.52
C GLY A 475 -15.26 -23.97 3.08
N GLY A 476 -15.50 -24.42 4.32
CA GLY A 476 -15.17 -25.78 4.76
C GLY A 476 -14.10 -25.90 5.85
N SER A 477 -14.58 -26.19 7.08
CA SER A 477 -13.95 -26.96 8.16
C SER A 477 -12.43 -26.98 8.31
N THR A 478 -11.99 -26.51 9.49
CA THR A 478 -10.91 -27.09 10.31
C THR A 478 -10.22 -28.32 9.71
N LYS A 479 -9.09 -28.09 9.02
CA LYS A 479 -7.95 -28.99 9.07
C LYS A 479 -6.69 -28.15 9.19
N ALA A 480 -6.12 -28.18 10.39
CA ALA A 480 -4.72 -27.88 10.61
C ALA A 480 -3.90 -28.69 9.59
N GLY A 481 -3.25 -27.99 8.66
CA GLY A 481 -2.30 -28.57 7.72
C GLY A 481 -1.03 -28.93 8.47
N CYS A 482 -0.97 -30.16 8.95
CA CYS A 482 0.26 -30.82 9.36
C CYS A 482 1.09 -31.03 8.09
N ASN A 483 2.12 -30.21 7.86
CA ASN A 483 3.19 -30.55 6.91
C ASN A 483 4.36 -31.08 7.70
N ASN A 484 4.36 -32.39 7.93
CA ASN A 484 5.56 -33.13 8.28
C ASN A 484 6.21 -33.64 6.99
N ASN A 485 7.47 -33.23 6.86
CA ASN A 485 8.64 -34.04 6.58
C ASN A 485 9.06 -34.40 5.14
N CYS A 486 10.39 -34.40 5.06
CA CYS A 486 11.29 -35.37 4.41
C CYS A 486 12.08 -34.75 3.26
N GLN A 487 13.40 -34.89 3.13
CA GLN A 487 14.50 -35.56 3.84
C GLN A 487 15.79 -34.85 3.33
N GLU A 488 16.93 -34.84 4.02
CA GLU A 488 18.03 -35.85 4.00
C GLU A 488 19.22 -35.10 4.66
N ALA A 489 20.22 -35.68 5.33
CA ALA A 489 20.59 -37.07 5.60
C ALA A 489 21.50 -37.12 6.84
N ASP A 490 21.54 -38.32 7.42
CA ASP A 490 22.60 -39.02 8.14
C ASP A 490 23.99 -38.35 8.23
N ASP A 491 24.57 -38.35 9.43
CA ASP A 491 25.57 -39.38 9.79
C ASP A 491 25.94 -39.33 11.28
N GLN A 492 25.85 -40.51 11.93
CA GLN A 492 26.83 -41.19 12.82
C GLN A 492 27.56 -40.35 13.90
N ASP A 493 27.84 -40.80 15.12
CA ASP A 493 27.79 -42.10 15.79
C ASP A 493 28.20 -41.84 17.26
N ASN A 494 27.86 -42.79 18.14
CA ASN A 494 28.57 -43.12 19.39
C ASN A 494 28.69 -42.06 20.51
N ALA A 495 27.84 -42.19 21.53
CA ALA A 495 28.18 -42.79 22.84
C ALA A 495 27.09 -42.52 23.89
#